data_AF-A0A7Y6WYQ7-F1
#
_entry.id   AF-A0A7Y6WYQ7-F1
#
_cell.length_a   1.000
_cell.length_b   1.000
_cell.length_c   1.000
_cell.angle_alpha   90.00
_cell.angle_beta   90.00
_cell.angle_gamma   90.00
#
_symmetry.space_group_name_H-M   'P 1'
#
loop_
_entity.id
_entity.type
_entity.pdbx_description
1 polymer ?
#
loop_
_entity_poly.entity_id
_entity_poly.type
_entity_poly.pdbx_seq_one_letter_code
_entity_poly.pdbx_strand_id
1 'polypeptide(L)'
;MSPRIDQRALSKLGAKLQKDAGPAQARTPTATASAVRYQTQRNADVFQGAAPLGLARGVLGDTVAALNTSPVEAPALTPEQQASAEEAQVEATNHQDPSYLTDWLKAHPDPAQQAAFMDRFFEVYGTEAGQLLDLASEEDLPVLSDALDAAYRSGAVTLDELTAAVGSHLAGSVNGETHETLAKIIAGTGNPELITAYAQRELEVMMDSNAPDPVRSVAIATALAGLPPDQLQAFLKDNPDALGHVFKNLNDPDVAGSEALGRLLDAASAIQPATPESIKLFMDSIGHLEDNPESRAAAARFFMRHADAILAAASDASGSIGSEGAGRLSEFFTRTLFTEPSFEGQEELHAFITSKLGDMQTQLEAEARTNPPSQDAQRLARSMGSLVGAIEGGFLLSVEELNKRNEAVEGMTGLLFKLKDLLPSSSIPGLGTLQDLTIDQIQDWVTEALKENPDDPQDAIPFHQLFGESIFNPVLRGLYDSARLTSLENRELGLNP
;
A
#
# COMPACT_ATOMS: atom_id res chain seq x y z
N MET A 1 3.45 60.22 -0.28
CA MET A 1 2.64 60.78 -1.38
C MET A 1 2.78 59.87 -2.58
N SER A 2 1.69 59.20 -3.00
CA SER A 2 1.57 58.68 -4.37
C SER A 2 1.39 59.86 -5.34
N PRO A 3 1.63 59.66 -6.65
CA PRO A 3 0.46 59.41 -7.52
C PRO A 3 0.67 58.34 -8.59
N ARG A 4 -0.42 57.58 -8.81
CA ARG A 4 -0.79 56.91 -10.07
C ARG A 4 -1.41 57.93 -11.05
N ILE A 5 -1.43 57.58 -12.34
CA ILE A 5 -2.47 57.79 -13.41
C ILE A 5 -1.75 57.47 -14.75
N ASP A 6 -1.95 56.28 -15.32
CA ASP A 6 -2.95 55.93 -16.36
C ASP A 6 -2.73 56.58 -17.74
N GLN A 7 -2.56 55.78 -18.80
CA GLN A 7 -3.54 55.65 -19.91
C GLN A 7 -3.02 54.93 -21.18
N ARG A 8 -3.90 54.03 -21.69
CA ARG A 8 -4.21 53.63 -23.09
C ARG A 8 -3.24 52.68 -23.80
N ALA A 9 -3.60 51.44 -24.18
CA ALA A 9 -4.75 50.84 -24.90
C ALA A 9 -4.74 51.06 -26.43
N LEU A 10 -4.85 49.95 -27.18
CA LEU A 10 -5.34 49.70 -28.57
C LEU A 10 -5.03 48.20 -28.85
N SER A 11 -5.85 47.28 -29.41
CA SER A 11 -7.14 47.25 -30.11
C SER A 11 -7.59 45.77 -30.17
N LYS A 12 -8.82 45.40 -29.77
CA LYS A 12 -10.04 45.18 -30.59
C LYS A 12 -9.96 44.18 -31.76
N LEU A 13 -10.83 43.15 -31.70
CA LEU A 13 -11.86 42.67 -32.67
C LEU A 13 -11.98 41.13 -32.56
N GLY A 14 -13.14 40.46 -32.45
CA GLY A 14 -14.57 40.81 -32.42
C GLY A 14 -15.35 39.62 -31.78
N ALA A 15 -16.37 39.86 -30.96
CA ALA A 15 -17.81 39.92 -31.33
C ALA A 15 -18.39 38.59 -31.84
N LYS A 16 -19.56 38.08 -31.46
CA LYS A 16 -20.66 38.45 -30.53
C LYS A 16 -21.63 37.25 -30.62
N LEU A 17 -22.26 36.86 -29.51
CA LEU A 17 -23.73 36.70 -29.41
C LEU A 17 -24.13 36.36 -27.98
N GLN A 18 -24.92 37.25 -27.39
CA GLN A 18 -25.58 37.17 -26.10
C GLN A 18 -27.03 37.61 -26.39
N LYS A 19 -28.05 36.86 -25.94
CA LYS A 19 -29.12 37.34 -25.04
C LYS A 19 -30.37 36.45 -25.01
N ASP A 20 -30.68 36.04 -23.78
CA ASP A 20 -31.93 36.15 -23.01
C ASP A 20 -33.29 35.83 -23.66
N ALA A 21 -34.02 34.88 -23.03
CA ALA A 21 -35.40 35.11 -22.56
C ALA A 21 -35.89 33.98 -21.61
N GLY A 22 -36.04 34.31 -20.31
CA GLY A 22 -37.21 34.06 -19.44
C GLY A 22 -37.78 32.64 -19.14
N PRO A 23 -38.37 32.43 -17.94
CA PRO A 23 -38.73 31.11 -17.40
C PRO A 23 -40.18 30.70 -17.72
N ALA A 24 -40.45 29.40 -17.90
CA ALA A 24 -41.81 28.86 -17.86
C ALA A 24 -41.88 27.35 -17.57
N GLN A 25 -42.54 27.03 -16.46
CA GLN A 25 -43.55 25.97 -16.27
C GLN A 25 -43.21 24.49 -16.53
N ALA A 26 -43.12 23.77 -15.41
CA ALA A 26 -43.84 22.54 -15.07
C ALA A 26 -44.42 21.70 -16.23
N ARG A 27 -43.85 20.51 -16.42
CA ARG A 27 -44.54 19.37 -17.03
C ARG A 27 -44.17 18.07 -16.31
N THR A 28 -45.15 17.56 -15.56
CA THR A 28 -45.26 16.18 -15.11
C THR A 28 -45.24 15.22 -16.31
N PRO A 29 -44.54 14.08 -16.24
CA PRO A 29 -44.89 12.91 -17.01
C PRO A 29 -45.59 11.87 -16.13
N THR A 30 -46.75 11.49 -16.61
CA THR A 30 -47.67 10.47 -16.14
C THR A 30 -47.01 9.08 -16.11
N ALA A 31 -47.20 8.36 -15.01
CA ALA A 31 -46.91 6.93 -14.90
C ALA A 31 -47.84 6.12 -15.82
N THR A 32 -47.31 5.11 -16.51
CA THR A 32 -48.10 4.00 -17.06
C THR A 32 -47.28 2.71 -17.12
N ALA A 33 -47.66 1.78 -16.25
CA ALA A 33 -47.80 0.33 -16.46
C ALA A 33 -46.70 -0.50 -17.17
N SER A 34 -46.09 -1.37 -16.34
CA SER A 34 -46.04 -2.84 -16.47
C SER A 34 -44.98 -3.55 -17.33
N ALA A 35 -44.22 -4.42 -16.63
CA ALA A 35 -43.61 -5.69 -17.02
C ALA A 35 -42.43 -5.62 -18.03
N VAL A 36 -41.33 -6.36 -17.87
CA VAL A 36 -41.24 -7.83 -17.93
C VAL A 36 -39.88 -8.29 -17.38
N ARG A 37 -39.91 -9.29 -16.49
CA ARG A 37 -38.76 -10.11 -16.08
C ARG A 37 -38.20 -10.87 -17.28
N TYR A 38 -36.91 -10.72 -17.58
CA TYR A 38 -36.17 -11.65 -18.44
C TYR A 38 -35.24 -12.50 -17.57
N GLN A 39 -35.74 -13.65 -17.13
CA GLN A 39 -34.91 -14.78 -16.75
C GLN A 39 -34.43 -15.46 -18.04
N THR A 40 -33.12 -15.51 -18.25
CA THR A 40 -32.53 -16.37 -19.28
C THR A 40 -31.71 -17.46 -18.61
N GLN A 41 -32.32 -18.64 -18.46
CA GLN A 41 -31.62 -19.90 -18.18
C GLN A 41 -30.71 -20.25 -19.37
N ARG A 42 -29.44 -20.58 -19.11
CA ARG A 42 -28.65 -21.46 -19.99
C ARG A 42 -27.90 -22.50 -19.18
N ASN A 43 -28.41 -23.72 -19.35
CA ASN A 43 -27.89 -25.07 -19.15
C ASN A 43 -26.42 -25.28 -18.72
N ALA A 44 -26.30 -26.16 -17.75
CA ALA A 44 -25.14 -26.96 -17.40
C ALA A 44 -24.77 -27.99 -18.48
N ASP A 45 -23.46 -28.20 -18.67
CA ASP A 45 -22.82 -29.45 -19.12
C ASP A 45 -21.47 -29.52 -18.38
N VAL A 46 -21.38 -30.28 -17.28
CA VAL A 46 -20.73 -31.60 -17.17
C VAL A 46 -19.29 -31.64 -17.70
N PHE A 47 -18.32 -31.51 -16.78
CA PHE A 47 -17.13 -32.37 -16.77
C PHE A 47 -16.62 -32.51 -15.32
N GLN A 48 -16.86 -33.69 -14.74
CA GLN A 48 -16.23 -34.15 -13.50
C GLN A 48 -14.80 -34.62 -13.79
N GLY A 49 -13.86 -34.25 -12.92
CA GLY A 49 -12.48 -34.73 -12.94
C GLY A 49 -11.86 -34.72 -11.54
N ALA A 50 -12.01 -35.86 -10.85
CA ALA A 50 -11.32 -36.38 -9.67
C ALA A 50 -10.32 -35.50 -8.89
N ALA A 51 -10.59 -35.33 -7.60
CA ALA A 51 -9.62 -34.99 -6.56
C ALA A 51 -8.68 -36.17 -6.24
N PRO A 52 -7.45 -35.89 -5.79
CA PRO A 52 -6.79 -36.72 -4.79
C PRO A 52 -6.59 -35.95 -3.47
N LEU A 53 -6.96 -36.64 -2.39
CA LEU A 53 -6.81 -36.26 -1.00
C LEU A 53 -5.33 -36.16 -0.57
N GLY A 54 -5.02 -35.06 0.11
CA GLY A 54 -4.49 -35.08 1.48
C GLY A 54 -2.98 -35.26 1.68
N LEU A 55 -2.35 -34.24 2.27
CA LEU A 55 -1.44 -34.40 3.41
C LEU A 55 -1.40 -33.10 4.24
N ALA A 56 -1.61 -33.27 5.55
CA ALA A 56 -1.80 -32.22 6.54
C ALA A 56 -0.48 -31.79 7.22
N ARG A 57 -0.37 -30.50 7.56
CA ARG A 57 0.37 -29.85 8.66
C ARG A 57 0.48 -28.34 8.32
N GLY A 58 0.19 -27.36 9.16
CA GLY A 58 -0.25 -27.31 10.54
C GLY A 58 -0.34 -25.83 10.96
N VAL A 59 -1.45 -25.45 11.59
CA VAL A 59 -1.64 -24.37 12.58
C VAL A 59 -0.79 -23.10 12.43
N LEU A 60 -1.32 -22.11 11.74
CA LEU A 60 -1.45 -20.70 12.15
C LEU A 60 -2.76 -20.18 11.52
N GLY A 61 -3.49 -19.32 12.25
CA GLY A 61 -4.93 -19.13 12.10
C GLY A 61 -5.41 -18.62 10.73
N ASP A 62 -6.21 -19.45 10.06
CA ASP A 62 -7.10 -19.06 8.96
C ASP A 62 -8.44 -19.75 9.20
N THR A 63 -9.39 -19.01 9.77
CA THR A 63 -10.81 -19.35 9.62
C THR A 63 -11.37 -18.53 8.49
N VAL A 64 -11.02 -18.90 7.26
CA VAL A 64 -11.79 -18.51 6.08
C VAL A 64 -13.12 -19.23 6.19
N ALA A 65 -14.15 -18.52 6.66
CA ALA A 65 -15.50 -19.05 6.70
C ALA A 65 -15.93 -19.38 5.27
N ALA A 66 -16.38 -20.61 5.06
CA ALA A 66 -16.91 -21.07 3.79
C ALA A 66 -18.08 -20.15 3.35
N LEU A 67 -17.99 -19.63 2.12
CA LEU A 67 -19.02 -18.83 1.47
C LEU A 67 -20.37 -19.56 1.47
N ASN A 68 -21.29 -19.12 2.33
CA ASN A 68 -22.71 -19.44 2.20
C ASN A 68 -23.32 -18.51 1.14
N THR A 69 -23.60 -19.06 -0.05
CA THR A 69 -24.16 -18.36 -1.21
C THR A 69 -25.69 -18.52 -1.32
N SER A 70 -26.38 -18.68 -0.18
CA SER A 70 -27.85 -18.80 -0.19
C SER A 70 -28.50 -17.42 -0.21
N PRO A 71 -29.48 -17.15 -1.10
CA PRO A 71 -30.28 -15.93 -1.05
C PRO A 71 -31.02 -15.86 0.28
N VAL A 72 -30.90 -14.74 0.99
CA VAL A 72 -31.69 -14.47 2.19
C VAL A 72 -33.04 -13.94 1.72
N GLU A 73 -34.12 -14.69 1.98
CA GLU A 73 -35.49 -14.26 1.70
C GLU A 73 -35.82 -13.06 2.60
N ALA A 74 -36.20 -11.91 2.03
CA ALA A 74 -36.50 -10.68 2.79
C ALA A 74 -37.66 -10.92 3.77
N PRO A 75 -37.44 -10.99 5.09
CA PRO A 75 -38.50 -11.01 6.06
C PRO A 75 -38.86 -9.57 6.38
N ALA A 76 -40.13 -9.22 6.18
CA ALA A 76 -40.63 -7.95 6.67
C ALA A 76 -40.51 -7.92 8.19
N LEU A 77 -39.82 -6.91 8.73
CA LEU A 77 -39.81 -6.60 10.16
C LEU A 77 -41.26 -6.56 10.67
N THR A 78 -41.51 -7.10 11.87
CA THR A 78 -42.83 -6.93 12.50
C THR A 78 -43.08 -5.44 12.78
N PRO A 79 -44.34 -4.98 12.90
CA PRO A 79 -44.62 -3.56 13.18
C PRO A 79 -43.91 -3.01 14.43
N GLU A 80 -43.74 -3.84 15.46
CA GLU A 80 -43.00 -3.48 16.67
C GLU A 80 -41.50 -3.33 16.40
N GLN A 81 -40.91 -4.26 15.63
CA GLN A 81 -39.51 -4.18 15.21
C GLN A 81 -39.26 -2.99 14.28
N GLN A 82 -40.21 -2.66 13.41
CA GLN A 82 -40.13 -1.50 12.52
C GLN A 82 -40.15 -0.20 13.33
N ALA A 83 -41.02 -0.09 14.34
CA ALA A 83 -41.03 1.08 15.22
C ALA A 83 -39.73 1.20 16.03
N SER A 84 -39.21 0.10 16.57
CA SER A 84 -37.94 0.09 17.30
C SER A 84 -36.73 0.39 16.40
N ALA A 85 -36.73 -0.09 15.15
CA ALA A 85 -35.72 0.25 14.16
C ALA A 85 -35.75 1.73 13.79
N GLU A 86 -36.94 2.33 13.71
CA GLU A 86 -37.11 3.77 13.45
C GLU A 86 -36.49 4.58 14.57
N GLU A 87 -36.84 4.23 15.80
CA GLU A 87 -36.34 4.90 17.00
C GLU A 87 -34.82 4.81 17.04
N ALA A 88 -34.23 3.62 16.84
CA ALA A 88 -32.78 3.45 16.80
C ALA A 88 -32.11 4.32 15.73
N GLN A 89 -32.65 4.37 14.51
CA GLN A 89 -32.09 5.18 13.42
C GLN A 89 -32.24 6.69 13.68
N VAL A 90 -33.39 7.12 14.21
CA VAL A 90 -33.63 8.52 14.57
C VAL A 90 -32.72 8.95 15.71
N GLU A 91 -32.57 8.13 16.74
CA GLU A 91 -31.67 8.40 17.88
C GLU A 91 -30.21 8.45 17.42
N ALA A 92 -29.78 7.51 16.57
CA ALA A 92 -28.44 7.49 16.01
C ALA A 92 -28.12 8.77 15.22
N THR A 93 -29.02 9.19 14.34
CA THR A 93 -28.83 10.41 13.53
C THR A 93 -28.90 11.68 14.37
N ASN A 94 -29.87 11.77 15.31
CA ASN A 94 -30.03 12.96 16.16
C ASN A 94 -28.84 13.16 17.11
N HIS A 95 -28.26 12.07 17.61
CA HIS A 95 -27.13 12.11 18.54
C HIS A 95 -25.76 11.98 17.85
N GLN A 96 -25.74 11.74 16.53
CA GLN A 96 -24.53 11.40 15.76
C GLN A 96 -23.75 10.25 16.39
N ASP A 97 -24.48 9.21 16.82
CA ASP A 97 -23.96 8.09 17.58
C ASP A 97 -24.39 6.77 16.93
N PRO A 98 -23.51 6.09 16.17
CA PRO A 98 -23.85 4.84 15.51
C PRO A 98 -24.05 3.66 16.48
N SER A 99 -23.76 3.80 17.77
CA SER A 99 -23.98 2.73 18.76
C SER A 99 -25.46 2.34 18.88
N TYR A 100 -26.39 3.28 18.66
CA TYR A 100 -27.83 2.98 18.59
C TYR A 100 -28.17 2.02 17.44
N LEU A 101 -27.47 2.13 16.30
CA LEU A 101 -27.63 1.19 15.19
C LEU A 101 -27.08 -0.18 15.57
N THR A 102 -25.87 -0.22 16.15
CA THR A 102 -25.19 -1.48 16.44
C THR A 102 -25.85 -2.24 17.59
N ASP A 103 -26.38 -1.55 18.60
CA ASP A 103 -27.17 -2.15 19.67
C ASP A 103 -28.45 -2.79 19.14
N TRP A 104 -29.13 -2.14 18.18
CA TRP A 104 -30.30 -2.73 17.54
C TRP A 104 -29.92 -4.00 16.74
N LEU A 105 -28.85 -3.93 15.94
CA LEU A 105 -28.36 -5.06 15.14
C LEU A 105 -27.91 -6.24 16.03
N LYS A 106 -27.26 -5.96 17.17
CA LYS A 106 -26.86 -6.98 18.16
C LYS A 106 -28.08 -7.63 18.83
N ALA A 107 -29.13 -6.87 19.11
CA ALA A 107 -30.37 -7.38 19.67
C ALA A 107 -31.20 -8.23 18.67
N HIS A 108 -30.95 -8.05 17.36
CA HIS A 108 -31.65 -8.73 16.28
C HIS A 108 -30.66 -9.45 15.35
N PRO A 109 -30.07 -10.59 15.77
CA PRO A 109 -29.00 -11.26 15.03
C PRO A 109 -29.46 -12.00 13.76
N ASP A 110 -30.76 -11.94 13.42
CA ASP A 110 -31.28 -12.54 12.20
C ASP A 110 -30.83 -11.71 10.99
N PRO A 111 -29.98 -12.25 10.06
CA PRO A 111 -29.40 -11.47 8.96
C PRO A 111 -30.45 -10.79 8.08
N ALA A 112 -31.61 -11.41 8.04
CA ALA A 112 -32.73 -11.02 7.22
C ALA A 112 -33.47 -9.79 7.83
N GLN A 113 -33.50 -9.68 9.17
CA GLN A 113 -33.94 -8.47 9.89
C GLN A 113 -32.89 -7.36 9.83
N GLN A 114 -31.61 -7.71 9.92
CA GLN A 114 -30.50 -6.75 9.78
C GLN A 114 -30.47 -6.14 8.37
N ALA A 115 -30.70 -6.96 7.34
CA ALA A 115 -30.85 -6.49 5.96
C ALA A 115 -32.00 -5.49 5.80
N ALA A 116 -33.18 -5.79 6.35
CA ALA A 116 -34.33 -4.88 6.31
C ALA A 116 -34.10 -3.59 7.13
N PHE A 117 -33.32 -3.67 8.22
CA PHE A 117 -32.90 -2.51 8.98
C PHE A 117 -31.97 -1.60 8.15
N MET A 118 -30.97 -2.17 7.49
CA MET A 118 -30.03 -1.44 6.65
C MET A 118 -30.68 -0.86 5.39
N ASP A 119 -31.56 -1.60 4.72
CA ASP A 119 -32.39 -1.12 3.59
C ASP A 119 -33.06 0.20 3.95
N ARG A 120 -33.83 0.19 5.05
CA ARG A 120 -34.50 1.39 5.54
C ARG A 120 -33.53 2.51 5.89
N PHE A 121 -32.41 2.18 6.53
CA PHE A 121 -31.42 3.19 6.93
C PHE A 121 -30.87 3.93 5.70
N PHE A 122 -30.48 3.19 4.65
CA PHE A 122 -30.00 3.79 3.40
C PHE A 122 -31.14 4.48 2.61
N GLU A 123 -32.36 3.93 2.60
CA GLU A 123 -33.52 4.55 1.94
C GLU A 123 -33.88 5.91 2.57
N VAL A 124 -33.89 6.00 3.90
CA VAL A 124 -34.35 7.19 4.64
C VAL A 124 -33.26 8.25 4.74
N TYR A 125 -32.01 7.85 5.01
CA TYR A 125 -30.92 8.79 5.33
C TYR A 125 -29.94 9.00 4.17
N GLY A 126 -29.91 8.11 3.17
CA GLY A 126 -29.09 8.27 1.95
C GLY A 126 -27.65 8.63 2.26
N THR A 127 -27.22 9.85 1.90
CA THR A 127 -25.86 10.34 2.15
C THR A 127 -25.49 10.46 3.63
N GLU A 128 -26.45 10.77 4.51
CA GLU A 128 -26.20 10.86 5.96
C GLU A 128 -25.89 9.48 6.57
N ALA A 129 -26.30 8.39 5.91
CA ALA A 129 -26.01 7.04 6.36
C ALA A 129 -24.50 6.76 6.36
N GLY A 130 -23.81 7.13 5.29
CA GLY A 130 -22.35 6.95 5.18
C GLY A 130 -21.60 7.75 6.26
N GLN A 131 -21.99 9.01 6.47
CA GLN A 131 -21.39 9.88 7.49
C GLN A 131 -21.57 9.33 8.91
N LEU A 132 -22.73 8.77 9.21
CA LEU A 132 -22.99 8.21 10.53
C LEU A 132 -22.23 6.89 10.77
N LEU A 133 -22.14 6.03 9.75
CA LEU A 133 -21.34 4.80 9.82
C LEU A 133 -19.86 5.09 10.02
N ASP A 134 -19.37 6.22 9.50
CA ASP A 134 -17.99 6.66 9.63
C ASP A 134 -17.59 7.06 11.06
N LEU A 135 -18.58 7.30 11.92
CA LEU A 135 -18.38 7.59 13.35
C LEU A 135 -18.34 6.33 14.22
N ALA A 136 -18.40 5.14 13.60
CA ALA A 136 -18.47 3.88 14.33
C ALA A 136 -17.22 3.60 15.16
N SER A 137 -17.40 2.96 16.30
CA SER A 137 -16.29 2.46 17.11
C SER A 137 -15.67 1.20 16.48
N GLU A 138 -14.39 0.94 16.73
CA GLU A 138 -13.71 -0.27 16.25
C GLU A 138 -14.41 -1.57 16.71
N GLU A 139 -15.06 -1.57 17.88
CA GLU A 139 -15.80 -2.71 18.42
C GLU A 139 -17.09 -3.02 17.64
N ASP A 140 -17.62 -2.02 16.93
CA ASP A 140 -18.87 -2.09 16.19
C ASP A 140 -18.70 -2.49 14.72
N LEU A 141 -17.48 -2.36 14.19
CA LEU A 141 -17.19 -2.61 12.78
C LEU A 141 -17.61 -4.01 12.31
N PRO A 142 -17.37 -5.11 13.05
CA PRO A 142 -17.78 -6.44 12.59
C PRO A 142 -19.29 -6.57 12.41
N VAL A 143 -20.07 -6.01 13.35
CA VAL A 143 -21.54 -6.07 13.29
C VAL A 143 -22.07 -5.26 12.11
N LEU A 144 -21.50 -4.08 11.87
CA LEU A 144 -21.89 -3.22 10.74
C LEU A 144 -21.51 -3.84 9.39
N SER A 145 -20.33 -4.47 9.32
CA SER A 145 -19.84 -5.16 8.14
C SER A 145 -20.74 -6.33 7.75
N ASP A 146 -21.09 -7.19 8.73
CA ASP A 146 -21.96 -8.34 8.52
C ASP A 146 -23.37 -7.90 8.10
N ALA A 147 -23.92 -6.86 8.75
CA ALA A 147 -25.23 -6.33 8.42
C ALA A 147 -25.27 -5.73 7.01
N LEU A 148 -24.22 -5.00 6.61
CA LEU A 148 -24.13 -4.41 5.27
C LEU A 148 -23.98 -5.48 4.18
N ASP A 149 -23.14 -6.50 4.38
CA ASP A 149 -23.02 -7.62 3.43
C ASP A 149 -24.34 -8.38 3.29
N ALA A 150 -25.05 -8.64 4.41
CA ALA A 150 -26.36 -9.28 4.38
C ALA A 150 -27.41 -8.45 3.62
N ALA A 151 -27.41 -7.12 3.83
CA ALA A 151 -28.29 -6.19 3.13
C ALA A 151 -28.00 -6.17 1.62
N TYR A 152 -26.73 -6.14 1.23
CA TYR A 152 -26.35 -6.17 -0.17
C TYR A 152 -26.72 -7.51 -0.85
N ARG A 153 -26.39 -8.65 -0.23
CA ARG A 153 -26.68 -9.98 -0.80
C ARG A 153 -28.18 -10.27 -0.94
N SER A 154 -29.01 -9.65 -0.12
CA SER A 154 -30.47 -9.75 -0.24
C SER A 154 -31.07 -8.75 -1.24
N GLY A 155 -30.26 -7.82 -1.76
CA GLY A 155 -30.69 -6.74 -2.65
C GLY A 155 -31.43 -5.60 -1.93
N ALA A 156 -31.33 -5.56 -0.60
CA ALA A 156 -31.88 -4.51 0.25
C ALA A 156 -31.05 -3.22 0.18
N VAL A 157 -29.73 -3.33 -0.05
CA VAL A 157 -28.88 -2.18 -0.34
C VAL A 157 -28.23 -2.40 -1.70
N THR A 158 -28.33 -1.42 -2.58
CA THR A 158 -27.73 -1.43 -3.91
C THR A 158 -26.36 -0.75 -3.94
N LEU A 159 -25.56 -1.01 -4.97
CA LEU A 159 -24.29 -0.30 -5.17
C LEU A 159 -24.51 1.20 -5.39
N ASP A 160 -25.62 1.59 -6.03
CA ASP A 160 -25.95 3.00 -6.27
C ASP A 160 -26.23 3.72 -4.94
N GLU A 161 -26.92 3.08 -4.00
CA GLU A 161 -27.16 3.63 -2.67
C GLU A 161 -25.88 3.73 -1.84
N LEU A 162 -25.02 2.71 -1.88
CA LEU A 162 -23.71 2.75 -1.23
C LEU A 162 -22.83 3.88 -1.80
N THR A 163 -22.73 3.97 -3.12
CA THR A 163 -21.88 4.99 -3.77
C THR A 163 -22.43 6.41 -3.62
N ALA A 164 -23.76 6.57 -3.46
CA ALA A 164 -24.38 7.83 -3.06
C ALA A 164 -24.13 8.18 -1.58
N ALA A 165 -23.91 7.18 -0.73
CA ALA A 165 -23.52 7.36 0.66
C ALA A 165 -22.06 7.82 0.82
N VAL A 166 -21.22 7.56 -0.18
CA VAL A 166 -19.90 8.20 -0.30
C VAL A 166 -20.11 9.68 -0.65
N GLY A 167 -20.07 10.53 0.38
CA GLY A 167 -20.37 11.96 0.26
C GLY A 167 -19.55 12.64 -0.85
N SER A 168 -20.26 13.29 -1.80
CA SER A 168 -19.66 14.11 -2.87
C SER A 168 -19.36 15.54 -2.45
N HIS A 169 -19.76 15.92 -1.24
CA HIS A 169 -19.62 17.27 -0.74
C HIS A 169 -18.52 17.28 0.31
N LEU A 170 -17.50 18.10 0.05
CA LEU A 170 -16.37 18.44 0.93
C LEU A 170 -15.11 17.59 0.69
N ALA A 171 -13.99 18.30 0.52
CA ALA A 171 -12.68 17.77 0.14
C ALA A 171 -11.89 17.36 1.39
N GLY A 172 -12.44 16.45 2.20
CA GLY A 172 -11.81 15.94 3.44
C GLY A 172 -11.32 17.01 4.42
N SER A 173 -11.70 18.28 4.22
CA SER A 173 -11.06 19.46 4.79
C SER A 173 -11.71 19.89 6.11
N VAL A 174 -12.68 19.12 6.57
CA VAL A 174 -13.36 19.37 7.84
C VAL A 174 -12.73 18.42 8.87
N ASN A 175 -12.06 19.01 9.86
CA ASN A 175 -11.54 18.26 11.00
C ASN A 175 -12.65 17.37 11.60
N GLY A 176 -12.49 16.04 11.49
CA GLY A 176 -13.40 15.04 12.06
C GLY A 176 -14.08 14.08 11.08
N GLU A 177 -13.94 14.25 9.75
CA GLU A 177 -14.40 13.29 8.75
C GLU A 177 -13.30 12.23 8.51
N THR A 178 -13.57 10.96 8.80
CA THR A 178 -12.56 9.89 8.73
C THR A 178 -13.06 8.75 7.85
N HIS A 179 -13.10 8.95 6.53
CA HIS A 179 -13.56 7.95 5.54
C HIS A 179 -12.94 6.55 5.71
N GLU A 180 -11.83 6.44 6.43
CA GLU A 180 -11.23 5.18 6.84
C GLU A 180 -12.18 4.25 7.62
N THR A 181 -13.04 4.77 8.50
CA THR A 181 -13.94 3.92 9.30
C THR A 181 -14.98 3.25 8.40
N LEU A 182 -15.61 4.02 7.51
CA LEU A 182 -16.49 3.45 6.49
C LEU A 182 -15.73 2.47 5.59
N ALA A 183 -14.50 2.79 5.17
CA ALA A 183 -13.66 1.86 4.42
C ALA A 183 -13.38 0.55 5.17
N LYS A 184 -13.19 0.58 6.49
CA LYS A 184 -13.03 -0.62 7.33
C LYS A 184 -14.32 -1.45 7.39
N ILE A 185 -15.49 -0.82 7.51
CA ILE A 185 -16.79 -1.52 7.44
C ILE A 185 -16.93 -2.20 6.07
N ILE A 186 -16.62 -1.48 4.99
CA ILE A 186 -16.71 -2.00 3.62
C ILE A 186 -15.71 -3.14 3.38
N ALA A 187 -14.45 -2.97 3.79
CA ALA A 187 -13.44 -4.03 3.72
C ALA A 187 -13.86 -5.26 4.55
N GLY A 188 -14.45 -5.03 5.72
CA GLY A 188 -14.94 -6.07 6.63
C GLY A 188 -16.06 -6.92 6.04
N THR A 189 -16.81 -6.42 5.04
CA THR A 189 -17.82 -7.22 4.33
C THR A 189 -17.19 -8.42 3.59
N GLY A 190 -15.90 -8.32 3.23
CA GLY A 190 -15.21 -9.28 2.37
C GLY A 190 -15.84 -9.42 0.98
N ASN A 191 -16.73 -8.50 0.58
CA ASN A 191 -17.49 -8.57 -0.66
C ASN A 191 -16.78 -7.75 -1.74
N PRO A 192 -16.21 -8.38 -2.79
CA PRO A 192 -15.40 -7.66 -3.77
C PRO A 192 -16.17 -6.59 -4.54
N GLU A 193 -17.48 -6.76 -4.75
CA GLU A 193 -18.30 -5.80 -5.48
C GLU A 193 -18.51 -4.51 -4.66
N LEU A 194 -18.83 -4.64 -3.36
CA LEU A 194 -18.95 -3.49 -2.46
C LEU A 194 -17.63 -2.74 -2.30
N ILE A 195 -16.54 -3.48 -2.06
CA ILE A 195 -15.20 -2.91 -1.89
C ILE A 195 -14.75 -2.17 -3.15
N THR A 196 -14.91 -2.79 -4.33
CA THR A 196 -14.53 -2.18 -5.60
C THR A 196 -15.35 -0.94 -5.89
N ALA A 197 -16.67 -0.99 -5.71
CA ALA A 197 -17.55 0.15 -5.95
C ALA A 197 -17.21 1.33 -5.03
N TYR A 198 -16.96 1.06 -3.74
CA TYR A 198 -16.54 2.08 -2.79
C TYR A 198 -15.19 2.70 -3.17
N ALA A 199 -14.15 1.88 -3.42
CA ALA A 199 -12.82 2.37 -3.78
C ALA A 199 -12.82 3.15 -5.10
N GLN A 200 -13.59 2.72 -6.10
CA GLN A 200 -13.77 3.46 -7.35
C GLN A 200 -14.44 4.80 -7.12
N ARG A 201 -15.48 4.84 -6.29
CA ARG A 201 -16.19 6.08 -6.01
C ARG A 201 -15.32 7.09 -5.27
N GLU A 202 -14.56 6.65 -4.26
CA GLU A 202 -13.60 7.50 -3.56
C GLU A 202 -12.51 8.03 -4.51
N LEU A 203 -12.01 7.18 -5.41
CA LEU A 203 -11.04 7.56 -6.42
C LEU A 203 -11.59 8.61 -7.40
N GLU A 204 -12.82 8.44 -7.90
CA GLU A 204 -13.49 9.41 -8.77
C GLU A 204 -13.60 10.78 -8.10
N VAL A 205 -14.04 10.82 -6.84
CA VAL A 205 -14.19 12.08 -6.10
C VAL A 205 -12.82 12.73 -5.86
N MET A 206 -11.81 11.95 -5.50
CA MET A 206 -10.44 12.45 -5.32
C MET A 206 -9.89 13.04 -6.63
N MET A 207 -10.15 12.40 -7.77
CA MET A 207 -9.67 12.86 -9.08
C MET A 207 -10.40 14.10 -9.59
N ASP A 208 -11.68 14.27 -9.29
CA ASP A 208 -12.48 15.42 -9.72
C ASP A 208 -12.07 16.73 -9.02
N SER A 209 -11.58 16.66 -7.78
CA SER A 209 -11.29 17.84 -6.96
C SER A 209 -9.99 18.57 -7.36
N ASN A 210 -9.05 17.89 -8.04
CA ASN A 210 -7.67 18.33 -8.30
C ASN A 210 -6.89 18.83 -7.05
N ALA A 211 -7.42 18.61 -5.84
CA ALA A 211 -6.80 18.97 -4.59
C ALA A 211 -6.29 17.70 -3.89
N PRO A 212 -5.18 17.76 -3.13
CA PRO A 212 -4.78 16.67 -2.25
C PRO A 212 -5.92 16.32 -1.28
N ASP A 213 -6.24 15.04 -1.16
CA ASP A 213 -7.25 14.51 -0.24
C ASP A 213 -6.66 13.29 0.49
N PRO A 214 -5.91 13.51 1.59
CA PRO A 214 -5.22 12.45 2.31
C PRO A 214 -6.18 11.46 2.98
N VAL A 215 -7.33 11.94 3.46
CA VAL A 215 -8.35 11.11 4.11
C VAL A 215 -8.93 10.09 3.12
N ARG A 216 -9.24 10.51 1.88
CA ARG A 216 -9.71 9.59 0.84
C ARG A 216 -8.62 8.64 0.35
N SER A 217 -7.36 9.08 0.28
CA SER A 217 -6.25 8.17 -0.03
C SER A 217 -6.16 7.03 0.99
N VAL A 218 -6.28 7.33 2.28
CA VAL A 218 -6.30 6.33 3.36
C VAL A 218 -7.51 5.39 3.22
N ALA A 219 -8.70 5.93 2.95
CA ALA A 219 -9.91 5.15 2.76
C ALA A 219 -9.82 4.19 1.57
N ILE A 220 -9.29 4.66 0.43
CA ILE A 220 -9.05 3.83 -0.76
C ILE A 220 -8.08 2.70 -0.43
N ALA A 221 -6.93 3.00 0.17
CA ALA A 221 -5.95 1.99 0.54
C ALA A 221 -6.52 0.94 1.51
N THR A 222 -7.29 1.40 2.51
CA THR A 222 -7.96 0.55 3.50
C THR A 222 -8.99 -0.37 2.87
N ALA A 223 -9.85 0.16 2.00
CA ALA A 223 -10.85 -0.64 1.29
C ALA A 223 -10.18 -1.69 0.39
N LEU A 224 -9.21 -1.28 -0.42
CA LEU A 224 -8.49 -2.18 -1.33
C LEU A 224 -7.76 -3.32 -0.60
N ALA A 225 -7.27 -3.08 0.61
CA ALA A 225 -6.65 -4.12 1.43
C ALA A 225 -7.62 -5.25 1.81
N GLY A 226 -8.94 -5.02 1.76
CA GLY A 226 -9.98 -6.04 1.97
C GLY A 226 -10.27 -6.92 0.75
N LEU A 227 -9.73 -6.61 -0.43
CA LEU A 227 -9.99 -7.41 -1.64
C LEU A 227 -9.28 -8.77 -1.61
N PRO A 228 -9.93 -9.85 -2.10
CA PRO A 228 -9.23 -11.09 -2.40
C PRO A 228 -8.10 -10.88 -3.42
N PRO A 229 -7.00 -11.65 -3.38
CA PRO A 229 -5.82 -11.40 -4.24
C PRO A 229 -6.13 -11.30 -5.73
N ASP A 230 -6.97 -12.18 -6.28
CA ASP A 230 -7.35 -12.15 -7.70
C ASP A 230 -8.13 -10.89 -8.08
N GLN A 231 -8.95 -10.37 -7.15
CA GLN A 231 -9.76 -9.18 -7.35
C GLN A 231 -8.94 -7.91 -7.16
N LEU A 232 -8.03 -7.88 -6.17
CA LEU A 232 -7.05 -6.82 -6.04
C LEU A 232 -6.19 -6.74 -7.30
N GLN A 233 -5.69 -7.86 -7.80
CA GLN A 233 -4.94 -7.91 -9.04
C GLN A 233 -5.74 -7.36 -10.24
N ALA A 234 -7.02 -7.73 -10.37
CA ALA A 234 -7.88 -7.19 -11.42
C ALA A 234 -8.04 -5.67 -11.29
N PHE A 235 -8.28 -5.17 -10.07
CA PHE A 235 -8.39 -3.75 -9.80
C PHE A 235 -7.12 -2.98 -10.19
N LEU A 236 -5.95 -3.46 -9.79
CA LEU A 236 -4.67 -2.81 -10.10
C LEU A 236 -4.41 -2.75 -11.60
N LYS A 237 -4.78 -3.80 -12.33
CA LYS A 237 -4.65 -3.88 -13.77
C LYS A 237 -5.58 -2.90 -14.49
N ASP A 238 -6.81 -2.76 -13.99
CA ASP A 238 -7.80 -1.87 -14.60
C ASP A 238 -7.56 -0.40 -14.24
N ASN A 239 -6.75 -0.13 -13.20
CA ASN A 239 -6.47 1.22 -12.67
C ASN A 239 -4.95 1.48 -12.50
N PRO A 240 -4.13 1.42 -13.57
CA PRO A 240 -2.67 1.41 -13.48
C PRO A 240 -2.04 2.69 -12.87
N ASP A 241 -2.73 3.82 -13.00
CA ASP A 241 -2.24 5.13 -12.55
C ASP A 241 -2.90 5.60 -11.24
N ALA A 242 -3.97 4.93 -10.80
CA ALA A 242 -4.78 5.38 -9.66
C ALA A 242 -3.98 5.44 -8.36
N LEU A 243 -3.15 4.43 -8.10
CA LEU A 243 -2.38 4.35 -6.86
C LEU A 243 -1.29 5.41 -6.74
N GLY A 244 -0.78 5.93 -7.86
CA GLY A 244 0.15 7.05 -7.83
C GLY A 244 -0.47 8.32 -7.25
N HIS A 245 -1.80 8.49 -7.37
CA HIS A 245 -2.52 9.57 -6.71
C HIS A 245 -2.79 9.26 -5.23
N VAL A 246 -3.12 8.01 -4.92
CA VAL A 246 -3.35 7.56 -3.55
C VAL A 246 -2.09 7.81 -2.71
N PHE A 247 -0.94 7.30 -3.14
CA PHE A 247 0.31 7.37 -2.38
C PHE A 247 0.80 8.79 -2.11
N LYS A 248 0.61 9.73 -3.05
CA LYS A 248 1.03 11.13 -2.89
C LYS A 248 0.47 11.81 -1.64
N ASN A 249 -0.71 11.40 -1.18
CA ASN A 249 -1.35 12.02 -0.01
C ASN A 249 -1.21 11.17 1.26
N LEU A 250 -0.63 9.96 1.21
CA LEU A 250 -0.50 9.10 2.40
C LEU A 250 0.57 9.58 3.40
N ASN A 251 1.46 10.47 2.96
CA ASN A 251 2.48 11.10 3.82
C ASN A 251 2.02 12.43 4.43
N ASP A 252 0.74 12.81 4.24
CA ASP A 252 0.27 14.07 4.79
C ASP A 252 0.28 14.00 6.34
N PRO A 253 0.81 15.03 7.04
CA PRO A 253 0.84 15.06 8.50
C PRO A 253 -0.51 14.80 9.17
N ASP A 254 -1.62 15.15 8.52
CA ASP A 254 -2.97 14.97 9.06
C ASP A 254 -3.41 13.50 9.10
N VAL A 255 -2.76 12.62 8.32
CA VAL A 255 -3.00 11.16 8.31
C VAL A 255 -1.74 10.35 8.65
N ALA A 256 -0.67 11.03 9.07
CA ALA A 256 0.59 10.40 9.42
C ALA A 256 0.39 9.38 10.55
N GLY A 257 0.75 8.12 10.28
CA GLY A 257 0.56 7.01 11.21
C GLY A 257 -0.56 6.04 10.85
N SER A 258 -1.34 6.29 9.78
CA SER A 258 -2.32 5.30 9.29
C SER A 258 -1.64 3.98 8.88
N GLU A 259 -2.28 2.85 9.20
CA GLU A 259 -1.83 1.51 8.81
C GLU A 259 -2.24 1.14 7.37
N ALA A 260 -2.99 2.00 6.68
CA ALA A 260 -3.64 1.68 5.41
C ALA A 260 -2.64 1.26 4.32
N LEU A 261 -1.50 1.93 4.22
CA LEU A 261 -0.43 1.55 3.29
C LEU A 261 0.14 0.17 3.60
N GLY A 262 0.45 -0.09 4.88
CA GLY A 262 0.93 -1.39 5.33
C GLY A 262 -0.05 -2.52 5.02
N ARG A 263 -1.34 -2.32 5.31
CA ARG A 263 -2.39 -3.30 5.00
C ARG A 263 -2.52 -3.56 3.49
N LEU A 264 -2.47 -2.51 2.68
CA LEU A 264 -2.51 -2.64 1.21
C LEU A 264 -1.28 -3.40 0.68
N LEU A 265 -0.09 -3.14 1.23
CA LEU A 265 1.13 -3.87 0.88
C LEU A 265 1.05 -5.34 1.28
N ASP A 266 0.54 -5.65 2.46
CA ASP A 266 0.33 -7.04 2.89
C ASP A 266 -0.68 -7.75 1.98
N ALA A 267 -1.79 -7.10 1.62
CA ALA A 267 -2.78 -7.63 0.67
C ALA A 267 -2.16 -7.87 -0.72
N ALA A 268 -1.38 -6.91 -1.23
CA ALA A 268 -0.67 -7.04 -2.50
C ALA A 268 0.39 -8.16 -2.45
N SER A 269 1.03 -8.37 -1.30
CA SER A 269 1.99 -9.46 -1.10
C SER A 269 1.33 -10.85 -1.17
N ALA A 270 0.02 -10.95 -0.96
CA ALA A 270 -0.71 -12.21 -1.06
C ALA A 270 -0.99 -12.64 -2.51
N ILE A 271 -0.77 -11.76 -3.50
CA ILE A 271 -0.90 -12.09 -4.92
C ILE A 271 0.22 -13.05 -5.33
N GLN A 272 -0.15 -14.25 -5.78
CA GLN A 272 0.78 -15.30 -6.18
C GLN A 272 0.39 -15.92 -7.54
N PRO A 273 1.32 -15.98 -8.53
CA PRO A 273 2.66 -15.39 -8.49
C PRO A 273 2.62 -13.85 -8.46
N ALA A 274 3.71 -13.21 -8.05
CA ALA A 274 3.85 -11.76 -8.14
C ALA A 274 3.61 -11.29 -9.58
N THR A 275 2.87 -10.20 -9.72
CA THR A 275 2.50 -9.61 -11.01
C THR A 275 3.25 -8.30 -11.24
N PRO A 276 3.35 -7.81 -12.49
CA PRO A 276 3.91 -6.49 -12.76
C PRO A 276 3.19 -5.38 -11.96
N GLU A 277 1.88 -5.50 -11.80
CA GLU A 277 1.07 -4.52 -11.08
C GLU A 277 1.34 -4.54 -9.58
N SER A 278 1.45 -5.72 -8.94
CA SER A 278 1.77 -5.82 -7.51
C SER A 278 3.19 -5.34 -7.22
N ILE A 279 4.14 -5.64 -8.12
CA ILE A 279 5.53 -5.15 -7.99
C ILE A 279 5.58 -3.63 -8.19
N LYS A 280 4.84 -3.08 -9.16
CA LYS A 280 4.73 -1.62 -9.34
C LYS A 280 4.16 -0.95 -8.10
N LEU A 281 3.09 -1.51 -7.52
CA LEU A 281 2.52 -1.03 -6.25
C LEU A 281 3.59 -0.96 -5.15
N PHE A 282 4.32 -2.06 -4.95
CA PHE A 282 5.42 -2.09 -3.98
C PHE A 282 6.48 -1.03 -4.29
N MET A 283 6.99 -0.98 -5.52
CA MET A 283 8.04 -0.03 -5.90
C MET A 283 7.59 1.43 -5.76
N ASP A 284 6.34 1.74 -6.11
CA ASP A 284 5.73 3.08 -6.00
C ASP A 284 5.49 3.47 -4.53
N SER A 285 5.25 2.50 -3.65
CA SER A 285 5.04 2.77 -2.22
C SER A 285 6.32 3.14 -1.44
N ILE A 286 7.52 2.83 -1.94
CA ILE A 286 8.77 2.96 -1.17
C ILE A 286 9.03 4.39 -0.72
N GLY A 287 8.79 5.39 -1.59
CA GLY A 287 8.94 6.81 -1.24
C GLY A 287 7.92 7.31 -0.21
N HIS A 288 6.98 6.47 0.19
CA HIS A 288 5.87 6.77 1.08
C HIS A 288 5.89 5.97 2.39
N LEU A 289 6.96 5.21 2.65
CA LEU A 289 7.08 4.43 3.89
C LEU A 289 7.38 5.33 5.10
N GLU A 290 8.14 6.41 4.90
CA GLU A 290 8.62 7.34 5.93
C GLU A 290 9.02 6.60 7.22
N ASP A 291 8.59 7.09 8.39
CA ASP A 291 8.84 6.53 9.74
C ASP A 291 7.71 5.59 10.24
N ASN A 292 6.76 5.21 9.38
CA ASN A 292 5.62 4.37 9.77
C ASN A 292 6.03 2.88 9.93
N PRO A 293 5.99 2.31 11.15
CA PRO A 293 6.52 0.97 11.39
C PRO A 293 5.70 -0.13 10.71
N GLU A 294 4.37 0.01 10.60
CA GLU A 294 3.49 -0.98 9.98
C GLU A 294 3.73 -1.07 8.46
N SER A 295 3.92 0.08 7.81
CA SER A 295 4.23 0.17 6.38
C SER A 295 5.62 -0.37 6.08
N ARG A 296 6.61 -0.05 6.91
CA ARG A 296 7.97 -0.64 6.82
C ARG A 296 7.94 -2.16 6.97
N ALA A 297 7.20 -2.66 7.95
CA ALA A 297 7.05 -4.10 8.21
C ALA A 297 6.38 -4.83 7.03
N ALA A 298 5.31 -4.26 6.47
CA ALA A 298 4.64 -4.81 5.31
C ALA A 298 5.51 -4.78 4.04
N ALA A 299 6.24 -3.69 3.82
CA ALA A 299 7.21 -3.58 2.72
C ALA A 299 8.32 -4.64 2.84
N ALA A 300 8.85 -4.85 4.06
CA ALA A 300 9.82 -5.90 4.33
C ALA A 300 9.26 -7.30 4.03
N ARG A 301 8.04 -7.61 4.49
CA ARG A 301 7.36 -8.89 4.18
C ARG A 301 7.12 -9.06 2.68
N PHE A 302 6.70 -8.01 1.98
CA PHE A 302 6.51 -8.02 0.53
C PHE A 302 7.83 -8.37 -0.17
N PHE A 303 8.92 -7.67 0.19
CA PHE A 303 10.23 -7.93 -0.38
C PHE A 303 10.69 -9.36 -0.13
N MET A 304 10.63 -9.85 1.12
CA MET A 304 11.04 -11.21 1.45
C MET A 304 10.27 -12.27 0.65
N ARG A 305 8.97 -12.07 0.42
CA ARG A 305 8.14 -13.01 -0.33
C ARG A 305 8.42 -12.99 -1.83
N HIS A 306 8.74 -11.83 -2.40
CA HIS A 306 8.79 -11.60 -3.85
C HIS A 306 10.15 -11.15 -4.37
N ALA A 307 11.22 -11.30 -3.60
CA ALA A 307 12.53 -10.73 -3.90
C ALA A 307 13.06 -11.11 -5.29
N ASP A 308 12.89 -12.36 -5.75
CA ASP A 308 13.34 -12.74 -7.10
C ASP A 308 12.57 -12.02 -8.21
N ALA A 309 11.25 -11.86 -8.04
CA ALA A 309 10.41 -11.16 -8.99
C ALA A 309 10.70 -9.65 -8.98
N ILE A 310 10.95 -9.06 -7.80
CA ILE A 310 11.34 -7.65 -7.65
C ILE A 310 12.69 -7.39 -8.34
N LEU A 311 13.70 -8.22 -8.05
CA LEU A 311 15.02 -8.08 -8.66
C LEU A 311 14.95 -8.26 -10.18
N ALA A 312 14.16 -9.23 -10.66
CA ALA A 312 13.96 -9.43 -12.10
C ALA A 312 13.24 -8.24 -12.77
N ALA A 313 12.22 -7.68 -12.11
CA ALA A 313 11.46 -6.54 -12.63
C ALA A 313 12.28 -5.23 -12.61
N ALA A 314 13.14 -5.05 -11.62
CA ALA A 314 14.04 -3.92 -11.52
C ALA A 314 15.25 -4.02 -12.47
N SER A 315 15.52 -5.23 -13.00
CA SER A 315 16.64 -5.49 -13.89
C SER A 315 16.35 -5.11 -15.34
N ASP A 316 17.36 -4.53 -15.99
CA ASP A 316 17.36 -4.32 -17.44
C ASP A 316 17.62 -5.63 -18.22
N ALA A 317 17.65 -5.54 -19.55
CA ALA A 317 17.89 -6.69 -20.42
C ALA A 317 19.27 -7.37 -20.20
N SER A 318 20.21 -6.68 -19.55
CA SER A 318 21.52 -7.23 -19.18
C SER A 318 21.48 -8.00 -17.86
N GLY A 319 20.44 -7.81 -17.03
CA GLY A 319 20.33 -8.39 -15.69
C GLY A 319 20.94 -7.50 -14.59
N SER A 320 21.29 -6.26 -14.90
CA SER A 320 21.66 -5.24 -13.92
C SER A 320 20.43 -4.45 -13.51
N ILE A 321 20.33 -4.03 -12.25
CA ILE A 321 19.23 -3.16 -11.83
C ILE A 321 19.36 -1.80 -12.55
N GLY A 322 18.27 -1.36 -13.20
CA GLY A 322 18.21 -0.07 -13.86
C GLY A 322 18.26 1.09 -12.88
N SER A 323 18.55 2.31 -13.35
CA SER A 323 18.77 3.48 -12.48
C SER A 323 17.60 3.78 -11.53
N GLU A 324 16.36 3.71 -12.03
CA GLU A 324 15.17 3.94 -11.21
C GLU A 324 14.97 2.84 -10.16
N GLY A 325 15.19 1.58 -10.53
CA GLY A 325 15.12 0.45 -9.60
C GLY A 325 16.19 0.54 -8.52
N ALA A 326 17.38 1.03 -8.87
CA ALA A 326 18.49 1.18 -7.94
C ALA A 326 18.16 2.20 -6.85
N GLY A 327 17.67 3.40 -7.21
CA GLY A 327 17.32 4.39 -6.20
C GLY A 327 16.14 3.95 -5.34
N ARG A 328 15.08 3.39 -5.93
CA ARG A 328 13.95 2.85 -5.16
C ARG A 328 14.39 1.76 -4.18
N LEU A 329 15.23 0.81 -4.60
CA LEU A 329 15.73 -0.22 -3.69
C LEU A 329 16.68 0.35 -2.62
N SER A 330 17.50 1.36 -2.95
CA SER A 330 18.29 2.07 -1.96
C SER A 330 17.41 2.73 -0.91
N GLU A 331 16.36 3.45 -1.30
CA GLU A 331 15.42 4.04 -0.35
C GLU A 331 14.67 2.99 0.47
N PHE A 332 14.30 1.86 -0.14
CA PHE A 332 13.71 0.75 0.60
C PHE A 332 14.65 0.28 1.72
N PHE A 333 15.94 0.08 1.43
CA PHE A 333 16.91 -0.32 2.44
C PHE A 333 17.22 0.79 3.45
N THR A 334 17.21 2.07 3.04
CA THR A 334 17.25 3.22 3.97
C THR A 334 16.16 3.08 5.02
N ARG A 335 14.90 2.89 4.58
CA ARG A 335 13.70 2.84 5.43
C ARG A 335 13.54 1.55 6.22
N THR A 336 14.12 0.45 5.77
CA THR A 336 13.88 -0.89 6.37
C THR A 336 15.09 -1.49 7.10
N LEU A 337 16.32 -1.24 6.67
CA LEU A 337 17.51 -1.79 7.32
C LEU A 337 18.20 -0.79 8.25
N PHE A 338 18.12 0.50 7.94
CA PHE A 338 19.06 1.48 8.47
C PHE A 338 18.40 2.53 9.36
N THR A 339 17.20 3.00 9.05
CA THR A 339 16.54 4.02 9.88
C THR A 339 15.85 3.44 11.12
N GLU A 340 15.78 4.29 12.14
CA GLU A 340 14.95 4.10 13.33
C GLU A 340 13.61 4.82 13.16
N PRO A 341 12.56 4.47 13.93
CA PRO A 341 12.49 3.35 14.87
C PRO A 341 12.51 1.98 14.18
N SER A 342 12.93 0.95 14.92
CA SER A 342 12.83 -0.44 14.48
C SER A 342 11.37 -0.87 14.36
N PHE A 343 11.11 -1.89 13.54
CA PHE A 343 9.78 -2.44 13.31
C PHE A 343 9.79 -3.96 13.40
N GLU A 344 8.61 -4.56 13.54
CA GLU A 344 8.44 -6.01 13.55
C GLU A 344 8.84 -6.62 12.21
N GLY A 345 9.74 -7.60 12.20
CA GLY A 345 10.23 -8.22 10.96
C GLY A 345 11.59 -7.69 10.47
N GLN A 346 12.18 -6.69 11.15
CA GLN A 346 13.44 -6.09 10.71
C GLN A 346 14.63 -7.07 10.80
N GLU A 347 14.70 -7.87 11.86
CA GLU A 347 15.74 -8.91 12.01
C GLU A 347 15.54 -10.06 11.01
N GLU A 348 14.29 -10.42 10.74
CA GLU A 348 13.94 -11.42 9.72
C GLU A 348 14.34 -10.94 8.31
N LEU A 349 14.11 -9.67 8.00
CA LEU A 349 14.56 -9.07 6.73
C LEU A 349 16.08 -9.10 6.61
N HIS A 350 16.79 -8.76 7.69
CA HIS A 350 18.25 -8.83 7.74
C HIS A 350 18.75 -10.26 7.48
N ALA A 351 18.22 -11.24 8.20
CA ALA A 351 18.57 -12.66 8.01
C ALA A 351 18.24 -13.16 6.60
N PHE A 352 17.11 -12.73 6.03
CA PHE A 352 16.71 -13.07 4.67
C PHE A 352 17.71 -12.54 3.64
N ILE A 353 18.14 -11.27 3.76
CA ILE A 353 19.11 -10.67 2.84
C ILE A 353 20.45 -11.39 2.92
N THR A 354 20.94 -11.68 4.13
CA THR A 354 22.18 -12.45 4.32
C THR A 354 22.09 -13.83 3.67
N SER A 355 20.99 -14.57 3.91
CA SER A 355 20.77 -15.87 3.29
C SER A 355 20.75 -15.77 1.76
N LYS A 356 20.05 -14.76 1.23
CA LYS A 356 19.90 -14.56 -0.21
C LYS A 356 21.23 -14.23 -0.88
N LEU A 357 22.03 -13.33 -0.31
CA LEU A 357 23.37 -13.03 -0.81
C LEU A 357 24.28 -14.26 -0.75
N GLY A 358 24.22 -15.05 0.32
CA GLY A 358 24.96 -16.31 0.45
C GLY A 358 24.55 -17.36 -0.60
N ASP A 359 23.26 -17.47 -0.91
CA ASP A 359 22.76 -18.36 -1.96
C ASP A 359 23.23 -17.92 -3.36
N MET A 360 23.20 -16.61 -3.63
CA MET A 360 23.73 -16.05 -4.88
C MET A 360 25.24 -16.28 -5.01
N GLN A 361 26.00 -16.06 -3.94
CA GLN A 361 27.44 -16.32 -3.91
C GLN A 361 27.75 -17.80 -4.17
N THR A 362 27.06 -18.72 -3.48
CA THR A 362 27.24 -20.17 -3.65
C THR A 362 27.02 -20.61 -5.10
N GLN A 363 26.01 -20.04 -5.76
CA GLN A 363 25.73 -20.29 -7.17
C GLN A 363 26.83 -19.74 -8.11
N LEU A 364 27.40 -18.56 -7.81
CA LEU A 364 28.54 -18.02 -8.56
C LEU A 364 29.82 -18.86 -8.35
N GLU A 365 30.02 -19.39 -7.14
CA GLU A 365 31.16 -20.25 -6.82
C GLU A 365 31.13 -21.60 -7.55
N ALA A 366 29.95 -22.12 -7.86
CA ALA A 366 29.81 -23.30 -8.72
C ALA A 366 30.42 -23.09 -10.12
N GLU A 367 30.54 -21.82 -10.55
CA GLU A 367 31.11 -21.39 -11.84
C GLU A 367 32.53 -20.79 -11.68
N ALA A 368 33.16 -20.94 -10.50
CA ALA A 368 34.45 -20.33 -10.16
C ALA A 368 35.57 -20.66 -11.16
N ARG A 369 35.54 -21.84 -11.78
CA ARG A 369 36.56 -22.34 -12.72
C ARG A 369 36.06 -22.45 -14.15
N THR A 370 34.81 -22.12 -14.42
CA THR A 370 34.24 -22.23 -15.77
C THR A 370 34.70 -21.05 -16.62
N ASN A 371 35.14 -21.34 -17.85
CA ASN A 371 35.56 -20.31 -18.79
C ASN A 371 35.12 -20.66 -20.23
N PRO A 372 34.20 -19.87 -20.83
CA PRO A 372 33.48 -18.75 -20.23
C PRO A 372 32.40 -19.22 -19.23
N PRO A 373 32.10 -18.47 -18.16
CA PRO A 373 30.96 -18.75 -17.28
C PRO A 373 29.64 -18.64 -18.05
N SER A 374 28.61 -19.37 -17.61
CA SER A 374 27.29 -19.35 -18.26
C SER A 374 26.64 -17.96 -18.28
N GLN A 375 25.70 -17.73 -19.19
CA GLN A 375 24.95 -16.48 -19.23
C GLN A 375 24.13 -16.25 -17.97
N ASP A 376 23.60 -17.32 -17.36
CA ASP A 376 22.83 -17.22 -16.13
C ASP A 376 23.73 -16.84 -14.95
N ALA A 377 24.94 -17.39 -14.85
CA ALA A 377 25.94 -16.96 -13.86
C ALA A 377 26.36 -15.50 -14.06
N GLN A 378 26.50 -15.04 -15.31
CA GLN A 378 26.80 -13.64 -15.60
C GLN A 378 25.65 -12.70 -15.20
N ARG A 379 24.38 -13.09 -15.44
CA ARG A 379 23.21 -12.33 -14.99
C ARG A 379 23.09 -12.32 -13.48
N LEU A 380 23.33 -13.45 -12.83
CA LEU A 380 23.34 -13.57 -11.38
C LEU A 380 24.41 -12.67 -10.76
N ALA A 381 25.62 -12.61 -11.35
CA ALA A 381 26.68 -11.73 -10.87
C ALA A 381 26.28 -10.25 -10.94
N ARG A 382 25.61 -9.83 -12.03
CA ARG A 382 25.07 -8.47 -12.17
C ARG A 382 23.97 -8.19 -11.15
N SER A 383 23.02 -9.11 -11.00
CA SER A 383 21.92 -8.98 -10.04
C SER A 383 22.42 -8.90 -8.60
N MET A 384 23.38 -9.75 -8.22
CA MET A 384 24.01 -9.73 -6.90
C MET A 384 24.77 -8.42 -6.67
N GLY A 385 25.55 -7.99 -7.67
CA GLY A 385 26.27 -6.72 -7.62
C GLY A 385 25.33 -5.55 -7.42
N SER A 386 24.29 -5.45 -8.23
CA SER A 386 23.28 -4.40 -8.11
C SER A 386 22.53 -4.43 -6.77
N LEU A 387 22.17 -5.61 -6.25
CA LEU A 387 21.54 -5.71 -4.92
C LEU A 387 22.47 -5.17 -3.82
N VAL A 388 23.74 -5.58 -3.82
CA VAL A 388 24.72 -5.05 -2.88
C VAL A 388 24.90 -3.53 -3.04
N GLY A 389 24.96 -3.04 -4.28
CA GLY A 389 25.05 -1.61 -4.56
C GLY A 389 23.82 -0.82 -4.06
N ALA A 390 22.62 -1.41 -4.13
CA ALA A 390 21.41 -0.80 -3.58
C ALA A 390 21.43 -0.75 -2.04
N ILE A 391 21.89 -1.83 -1.37
CA ILE A 391 22.07 -1.88 0.09
C ILE A 391 23.08 -0.83 0.54
N GLU A 392 24.22 -0.74 -0.15
CA GLU A 392 25.21 0.32 0.10
C GLU A 392 24.63 1.71 -0.11
N GLY A 393 23.84 1.90 -1.17
CA GLY A 393 23.17 3.17 -1.44
C GLY A 393 22.22 3.57 -0.32
N GLY A 394 21.42 2.62 0.21
CA GLY A 394 20.52 2.89 1.33
C GLY A 394 21.26 3.25 2.62
N PHE A 395 22.42 2.63 2.85
CA PHE A 395 23.27 3.00 3.96
C PHE A 395 23.81 4.44 3.81
N LEU A 396 24.32 4.81 2.63
CA LEU A 396 24.82 6.17 2.39
C LEU A 396 23.72 7.22 2.56
N LEU A 397 22.52 6.96 2.03
CA LEU A 397 21.37 7.84 2.22
C LEU A 397 21.03 8.03 3.70
N SER A 398 21.11 6.94 4.50
CA SER A 398 20.89 7.01 5.96
C SER A 398 21.95 7.86 6.67
N VAL A 399 23.22 7.74 6.27
CA VAL A 399 24.31 8.58 6.80
C VAL A 399 24.10 10.05 6.44
N GLU A 400 23.69 10.33 5.19
CA GLU A 400 23.36 11.69 4.75
C GLU A 400 22.21 12.30 5.56
N GLU A 401 21.18 11.52 5.90
CA GLU A 401 20.07 11.95 6.78
C GLU A 401 20.53 12.23 8.21
N LEU A 402 21.36 11.36 8.79
CA LEU A 402 21.94 11.56 10.12
C LEU A 402 22.85 12.79 10.17
N ASN A 403 23.63 13.02 9.12
CA ASN A 403 24.50 14.19 9.01
C ASN A 403 23.68 15.48 8.98
N LYS A 404 22.56 15.52 8.24
CA LYS A 404 21.62 16.65 8.25
C LYS A 404 21.05 16.95 9.65
N ARG A 405 20.98 15.93 10.52
CA ARG A 405 20.53 16.02 11.92
C ARG A 405 21.66 16.33 12.92
N ASN A 406 22.92 16.43 12.47
CA ASN A 406 24.13 16.51 13.31
C ASN A 406 24.36 15.28 14.22
N GLU A 407 23.88 14.10 13.79
CA GLU A 407 23.94 12.84 14.54
C GLU A 407 24.90 11.83 13.89
N ALA A 408 25.78 12.28 12.98
CA ALA A 408 26.60 11.41 12.14
C ALA A 408 27.45 10.39 12.92
N VAL A 409 28.07 10.78 14.05
CA VAL A 409 28.94 9.88 14.84
C VAL A 409 28.14 8.77 15.52
N GLU A 410 27.10 9.12 16.28
CA GLU A 410 26.26 8.17 17.02
C GLU A 410 25.45 7.30 16.04
N GLY A 411 24.90 7.93 15.00
CA GLY A 411 24.13 7.27 13.96
C GLY A 411 24.96 6.30 13.10
N MET A 412 26.14 6.70 12.59
CA MET A 412 27.01 5.77 11.86
C MET A 412 27.46 4.59 12.73
N THR A 413 27.75 4.83 14.01
CA THR A 413 28.10 3.76 14.95
C THR A 413 26.96 2.74 15.06
N GLY A 414 25.72 3.23 15.25
CA GLY A 414 24.53 2.39 15.31
C GLY A 414 24.28 1.61 14.01
N LEU A 415 24.38 2.30 12.86
CA LEU A 415 24.22 1.67 11.55
C LEU A 415 25.25 0.56 11.28
N LEU A 416 26.52 0.82 11.57
CA LEU A 416 27.60 -0.16 11.42
C LEU A 416 27.43 -1.35 12.36
N PHE A 417 26.99 -1.10 13.60
CA PHE A 417 26.72 -2.17 14.54
C PHE A 417 25.56 -3.05 14.06
N LYS A 418 24.50 -2.48 13.46
CA LYS A 418 23.40 -3.23 12.83
C LYS A 418 23.86 -4.01 11.58
N LEU A 419 24.77 -3.40 10.80
CA LEU A 419 25.30 -3.99 9.58
C LEU A 419 26.31 -5.11 9.79
N LYS A 420 26.97 -5.18 10.94
CA LYS A 420 28.14 -6.06 11.11
C LYS A 420 27.84 -7.52 10.78
N ASP A 421 26.61 -7.96 11.00
CA ASP A 421 26.15 -9.32 10.73
C ASP A 421 25.69 -9.53 9.26
N LEU A 422 25.39 -8.45 8.50
CA LEU A 422 25.20 -8.53 7.03
C LEU A 422 26.52 -8.64 6.28
N LEU A 423 27.58 -8.06 6.85
CA LEU A 423 28.84 -7.92 6.16
C LEU A 423 29.60 -9.25 6.20
N PRO A 424 30.16 -9.73 5.08
CA PRO A 424 31.04 -10.89 5.09
C PRO A 424 32.19 -10.67 6.08
N SER A 425 32.85 -11.74 6.50
CA SER A 425 33.98 -11.73 7.45
C SER A 425 35.23 -11.08 6.84
N SER A 426 35.10 -9.82 6.46
CA SER A 426 36.12 -8.97 5.87
C SER A 426 36.95 -8.40 7.01
N SER A 427 38.26 -8.59 6.96
CA SER A 427 39.16 -7.97 7.90
C SER A 427 39.35 -6.49 7.55
N ILE A 428 38.99 -5.59 8.46
CA ILE A 428 39.36 -4.19 8.41
C ILE A 428 40.85 -4.08 8.79
N PRO A 429 41.70 -3.47 7.94
CA PRO A 429 43.11 -3.27 8.26
C PRO A 429 43.29 -2.58 9.61
N GLY A 430 44.01 -3.22 10.53
CA GLY A 430 44.29 -2.68 11.87
C GLY A 430 43.22 -2.92 12.95
N LEU A 431 41.98 -3.25 12.56
CA LEU A 431 40.85 -3.46 13.48
C LEU A 431 40.35 -4.91 13.53
N GLY A 432 40.66 -5.73 12.52
CA GLY A 432 40.16 -7.11 12.46
C GLY A 432 38.78 -7.19 11.80
N THR A 433 38.05 -8.27 12.03
CA THR A 433 36.73 -8.54 11.43
C THR A 433 35.64 -7.69 12.09
N LEU A 434 34.85 -6.98 11.28
CA LEU A 434 33.81 -6.07 11.78
C LEU A 434 32.79 -6.79 12.69
N GLN A 435 32.46 -8.04 12.39
CA GLN A 435 31.56 -8.90 13.20
C GLN A 435 32.01 -9.04 14.66
N ASP A 436 33.32 -9.04 14.89
CA ASP A 436 33.93 -9.26 16.21
C ASP A 436 34.11 -7.96 17.01
N LEU A 437 33.83 -6.79 16.39
CA LEU A 437 33.98 -5.51 17.06
C LEU A 437 32.82 -5.22 18.03
N THR A 438 33.17 -4.67 19.19
CA THR A 438 32.20 -4.10 20.12
C THR A 438 31.70 -2.74 19.61
N ILE A 439 30.57 -2.28 20.13
CA ILE A 439 30.02 -0.96 19.80
C ILE A 439 31.03 0.17 20.09
N ASP A 440 31.77 0.08 21.21
CA ASP A 440 32.81 1.05 21.57
C ASP A 440 33.96 1.06 20.55
N GLN A 441 34.38 -0.11 20.06
CA GLN A 441 35.44 -0.21 19.05
C GLN A 441 34.99 0.35 17.69
N ILE A 442 33.73 0.14 17.32
CA ILE A 442 33.13 0.74 16.13
C ILE A 442 33.04 2.26 16.31
N GLN A 443 32.64 2.74 17.49
CA GLN A 443 32.53 4.17 17.79
C GLN A 443 33.89 4.88 17.68
N ASP A 444 34.94 4.30 18.26
CA ASP A 444 36.29 4.83 18.19
C ASP A 444 36.76 4.92 16.73
N TRP A 445 36.56 3.85 15.96
CA TRP A 445 36.91 3.82 14.53
C TRP A 445 36.12 4.84 13.71
N VAL A 446 34.81 4.94 13.88
CA VAL A 446 33.95 5.93 13.22
C VAL A 446 34.41 7.34 13.55
N THR A 447 34.71 7.60 14.83
CA THR A 447 35.16 8.90 15.30
C THR A 447 36.52 9.28 14.69
N GLU A 448 37.45 8.32 14.56
CA GLU A 448 38.73 8.54 13.89
C GLU A 448 38.57 8.78 12.39
N ALA A 449 37.78 7.94 11.70
CA ALA A 449 37.50 8.07 10.28
C ALA A 449 36.87 9.43 9.91
N LEU A 450 35.89 9.88 10.70
CA LEU A 450 35.23 11.17 10.51
C LEU A 450 36.14 12.37 10.83
N LYS A 451 37.17 12.21 11.66
CA LYS A 451 38.20 13.26 11.86
C LYS A 451 39.13 13.38 10.67
N GLU A 452 39.42 12.26 10.00
CA GLU A 452 40.27 12.23 8.81
C GLU A 452 39.54 12.79 7.58
N ASN A 453 38.22 12.59 7.49
CA ASN A 453 37.36 13.09 6.41
C ASN A 453 36.14 13.87 6.98
N PRO A 454 36.36 15.07 7.56
CA PRO A 454 35.29 15.81 8.23
C PRO A 454 34.24 16.38 7.26
N ASP A 455 34.62 16.60 6.00
CA ASP A 455 33.77 17.24 5.00
C ASP A 455 32.90 16.23 4.23
N ASP A 456 33.26 14.93 4.23
CA ASP A 456 32.56 13.85 3.51
C ASP A 456 32.33 12.61 4.41
N PRO A 457 31.37 12.65 5.37
CA PRO A 457 31.10 11.55 6.31
C PRO A 457 30.75 10.22 5.63
N GLN A 458 30.11 10.29 4.46
CA GLN A 458 29.71 9.16 3.64
C GLN A 458 30.90 8.37 3.04
N ASP A 459 32.04 9.06 2.84
CA ASP A 459 33.27 8.48 2.28
C ASP A 459 34.31 8.16 3.37
N ALA A 460 34.05 8.58 4.61
CA ALA A 460 34.96 8.39 5.74
C ALA A 460 35.26 6.92 6.03
N ILE A 461 34.29 6.03 5.75
CA ILE A 461 34.44 4.60 5.93
C ILE A 461 34.33 3.91 4.57
N PRO A 462 35.29 3.05 4.17
CA PRO A 462 35.31 2.42 2.86
C PRO A 462 34.32 1.25 2.80
N PHE A 463 33.02 1.53 2.91
CA PHE A 463 31.93 0.54 2.93
C PHE A 463 31.96 -0.40 1.72
N HIS A 464 32.46 0.10 0.60
CA HIS A 464 32.64 -0.69 -0.61
C HIS A 464 33.57 -1.90 -0.46
N GLN A 465 34.42 -1.89 0.55
CA GLN A 465 35.33 -2.98 0.90
C GLN A 465 34.74 -3.91 1.96
N LEU A 466 33.68 -3.48 2.66
CA LEU A 466 33.04 -4.24 3.73
C LEU A 466 32.08 -5.30 3.18
N PHE A 467 31.41 -5.04 2.05
CA PHE A 467 30.59 -6.02 1.31
C PHE A 467 31.43 -6.86 0.32
N GLY A 468 32.72 -7.07 0.62
CA GLY A 468 33.67 -7.70 -0.26
C GLY A 468 33.45 -9.21 -0.44
N GLU A 469 32.57 -9.60 -1.35
CA GLU A 469 32.29 -11.00 -1.64
C GLU A 469 33.38 -11.66 -2.49
N SER A 470 33.91 -12.83 -2.07
CA SER A 470 35.00 -13.48 -2.79
C SER A 470 34.52 -14.23 -4.04
N ILE A 471 34.22 -13.51 -5.11
CA ILE A 471 33.94 -14.11 -6.43
C ILE A 471 35.26 -14.49 -7.11
N PHE A 472 35.59 -15.79 -7.12
CA PHE A 472 36.85 -16.30 -7.67
C PHE A 472 37.00 -16.15 -9.18
N ASN A 473 35.89 -16.24 -9.94
CA ASN A 473 35.94 -16.11 -11.40
C ASN A 473 36.12 -14.64 -11.78
N PRO A 474 37.22 -14.24 -12.46
CA PRO A 474 37.52 -12.84 -12.75
C PRO A 474 36.49 -12.17 -13.66
N VAL A 475 35.83 -12.94 -14.54
CA VAL A 475 34.76 -12.41 -15.41
C VAL A 475 33.52 -12.08 -14.59
N LEU A 476 33.09 -13.02 -13.73
CA LEU A 476 31.93 -12.81 -12.86
C LEU A 476 32.20 -11.67 -11.86
N ARG A 477 33.42 -11.60 -11.31
CA ARG A 477 33.84 -10.52 -10.41
C ARG A 477 33.76 -9.15 -11.09
N GLY A 478 34.26 -9.02 -12.32
CA GLY A 478 34.18 -7.77 -13.06
C GLY A 478 32.74 -7.33 -13.36
N LEU A 479 31.84 -8.27 -13.68
CA LEU A 479 30.42 -7.98 -13.88
C LEU A 479 29.73 -7.55 -12.59
N TYR A 480 30.01 -8.24 -11.48
CA TYR A 480 29.52 -7.89 -10.15
C TYR A 480 29.96 -6.48 -9.75
N ASP A 481 31.26 -6.19 -9.81
CA ASP A 481 31.81 -4.89 -9.40
C ASP A 481 31.23 -3.74 -10.23
N SER A 482 31.08 -3.94 -11.54
CA SER A 482 30.47 -2.95 -12.43
C SER A 482 29.01 -2.70 -12.08
N ALA A 483 28.20 -3.74 -11.90
CA ALA A 483 26.78 -3.62 -11.61
C ALA A 483 26.52 -3.01 -10.23
N ARG A 484 27.37 -3.34 -9.25
CA ARG A 484 27.39 -2.78 -7.92
C ARG A 484 27.66 -1.27 -7.93
N LEU A 485 28.74 -0.85 -8.58
CA LEU A 485 29.10 0.57 -8.67
C LEU A 485 28.00 1.37 -9.38
N THR A 486 27.47 0.87 -10.50
CA THR A 486 26.38 1.54 -11.22
C THR A 486 25.13 1.68 -10.36
N SER A 487 24.76 0.65 -9.59
CA SER A 487 23.60 0.76 -8.68
C SER A 487 23.83 1.78 -7.58
N LEU A 488 25.03 1.81 -6.99
CA LEU A 488 25.41 2.75 -5.94
C LEU A 488 25.41 4.21 -6.43
N GLU A 489 25.95 4.45 -7.64
CA GLU A 489 25.96 5.77 -8.27
C GLU A 489 24.55 6.25 -8.60
N ASN A 490 23.63 5.32 -8.90
CA ASN A 490 22.23 5.63 -9.21
C ASN A 490 21.32 5.68 -7.97
N ARG A 491 21.85 5.60 -6.74
CA ARG A 491 21.04 5.52 -5.50
C ARG A 491 20.07 6.68 -5.29
N GLU A 492 20.35 7.85 -5.85
CA GLU A 492 19.46 9.03 -5.75
C GLU A 492 18.47 9.13 -6.93
N LEU A 493 18.65 8.31 -7.97
CA LEU A 493 17.83 8.38 -9.18
C LEU A 493 16.54 7.57 -9.00
N GLY A 494 15.40 8.18 -9.35
CA GLY A 494 14.08 7.55 -9.15
C GLY A 494 13.44 7.86 -7.79
N LEU A 495 14.07 8.69 -6.96
CA LEU A 495 13.49 9.22 -5.71
C LEU A 495 12.72 10.54 -5.88
N ASN A 496 12.77 11.14 -7.07
CA ASN A 496 12.00 12.34 -7.42
C ASN A 496 10.99 12.00 -8.54
N PRO A 497 9.69 12.32 -8.36
CA PRO A 497 8.64 12.10 -9.37
C PRO A 497 8.77 13.01 -10.60
#